data_AF-A0A355R866-F1
#
_entry.id   AF-A0A355R866-F1
#
_cell.length_a   1.000
_cell.length_b   1.000
_cell.length_c   1.000
_cell.angle_alpha   90.00
_cell.angle_beta   90.00
_cell.angle_gamma   90.00
#
_symmetry.space_group_name_H-M   'P 1'
#
loop_
_entity.id
_entity.type
_entity.pdbx_description
1 polymer ?
#
loop_
_entity_poly.entity_id
_entity_poly.type
_entity_poly.pdbx_seq_one_letter_code
_entity_poly.pdbx_strand_id
1 'polypeptide(L)' 'MTTSTGKINLLGLTQPEMEQFFDSIGEKRFRAGQVMKWIH' A
#
# COMPACT_ATOMS: atom_id res chain seq x y z
N MET A 1 -22.05 5.18 -7.96
CA MET A 1 -21.40 5.59 -6.69
C MET A 1 -19.96 5.95 -7.01
N THR A 2 -19.60 7.23 -7.05
CA THR A 2 -18.21 7.67 -7.26
C THR A 2 -17.51 7.69 -5.90
N THR A 3 -16.86 6.59 -5.54
CA THR A 3 -16.07 6.49 -4.31
C THR A 3 -14.85 7.39 -4.46
N SER A 4 -14.80 8.51 -3.73
CA SER A 4 -13.58 9.33 -3.67
C SER A 4 -12.52 8.56 -2.89
N THR A 5 -11.66 7.83 -3.57
CA THR A 5 -10.48 7.20 -2.99
C THR A 5 -9.51 8.30 -2.59
N GLY A 6 -9.56 8.71 -1.33
CA GLY A 6 -8.56 9.61 -0.75
C GLY A 6 -7.14 9.03 -0.92
N LYS A 7 -6.14 9.91 -1.02
CA LYS A 7 -4.74 9.48 -1.08
C LYS A 7 -4.32 8.90 0.27
N ILE A 8 -3.64 7.77 0.24
CA ILE A 8 -3.06 7.14 1.45
C ILE A 8 -1.59 7.55 1.54
N ASN A 9 -1.16 7.96 2.73
CA ASN A 9 0.24 8.27 2.98
C ASN A 9 1.03 6.97 3.27
N LEU A 10 1.76 6.49 2.26
CA LEU A 10 2.55 5.25 2.37
C LEU A 10 3.70 5.34 3.39
N LEU A 11 4.20 6.54 3.70
CA LEU A 11 5.25 6.75 4.70
C LEU A 11 4.75 6.54 6.13
N GLY A 12 3.43 6.52 6.34
CA GLY A 12 2.82 6.26 7.64
C GLY A 12 2.49 4.79 7.91
N LEU A 13 2.76 3.90 6.95
CA LEU A 13 2.43 2.48 7.06
C LEU A 13 3.64 1.67 7.52
N THR A 14 3.42 0.76 8.47
CA THR A 14 4.32 -0.35 8.72
C THR A 14 4.27 -1.35 7.55
N GLN A 15 5.28 -2.23 7.45
CA GLN A 15 5.31 -3.23 6.39
C GLN A 15 4.03 -4.11 6.33
N PRO A 16 3.50 -4.66 7.44
CA PRO A 16 2.26 -5.45 7.40
C PRO A 16 1.04 -4.65 6.94
N GLU A 17 0.94 -3.38 7.34
CA GLU A 17 -0.14 -2.49 6.90
C GLU A 17 -0.03 -2.18 5.41
N MET A 18 1.19 -1.99 4.90
CA MET A 18 1.40 -1.85 3.46
C MET A 18 1.04 -3.13 2.72
N GLU A 19 1.41 -4.31 3.20
CA GLU A 19 1.00 -5.59 2.60
C GLU A 19 -0.54 -5.73 2.56
N GLN A 20 -1.24 -5.37 3.64
CA GLN A 20 -2.69 -5.40 3.70
C GLN A 20 -3.33 -4.36 2.76
N PHE A 21 -2.74 -3.17 2.64
CA PHE A 21 -3.19 -2.16 1.69
C PHE A 21 -3.08 -2.67 0.25
N PHE A 22 -1.94 -3.27 -0.13
CA PHE A 22 -1.77 -3.84 -1.47
C PHE A 22 -2.73 -5.01 -1.71
N ASP A 23 -2.98 -5.88 -0.73
CA ASP A 23 -3.99 -6.94 -0.82
C ASP A 23 -5.40 -6.37 -1.05
N SER A 24 -5.75 -5.27 -0.38
CA SER A 24 -7.07 -4.60 -0.50
C SER A 24 -7.36 -4.02 -1.88
N ILE A 25 -6.31 -3.70 -2.66
CA ILE A 25 -6.43 -3.21 -4.04
C ILE A 25 -6.19 -4.32 -5.08
N GLY A 26 -6.08 -5.58 -4.65
CA GLY A 26 -5.89 -6.74 -5.53
C GLY A 26 -4.45 -6.97 -6.00
N GLU A 27 -3.46 -6.35 -5.34
CA GLU A 27 -2.05 -6.51 -5.64
C GLU A 27 -1.38 -7.56 -4.74
N LYS A 28 -0.33 -8.20 -5.27
CA LYS A 28 0.40 -9.24 -4.54
C LYS A 28 1.24 -8.64 -3.40
N ARG A 29 1.29 -9.32 -2.24
CA ARG A 29 2.02 -8.86 -1.03
C ARG A 29 3.46 -8.40 -1.27
N PHE A 30 4.21 -9.05 -2.17
CA PHE A 30 5.60 -8.65 -2.45
C PHE A 30 5.73 -7.23 -3.04
N ARG A 31 4.64 -6.64 -3.56
CA ARG A 31 4.61 -5.26 -4.05
C ARG A 31 4.87 -4.25 -2.94
N ALA A 32 4.35 -4.49 -1.73
CA ALA A 32 4.66 -3.67 -0.56
C ALA A 32 6.17 -3.61 -0.32
N GLY A 33 6.85 -4.76 -0.33
CA GLY A 33 8.30 -4.83 -0.16
C GLY A 33 9.09 -4.14 -1.28
N GLN A 34 8.61 -4.20 -2.53
CA GLN A 34 9.24 -3.46 -3.64
C GLN A 34 9.13 -1.95 -3.43
N VAL A 35 7.93 -1.45 -3.09
CA VAL A 35 7.70 -0.02 -2.88
C VAL A 35 8.46 0.50 -1.66
N MET A 36 8.54 -0.26 -0.57
CA MET A 36 9.37 0.08 0.59
C MET A 36 10.84 0.27 0.21
N LYS A 37 11.40 -0.59 -0.66
CA LYS A 37 12.78 -0.45 -1.18
C LYS A 37 12.99 0.74 -2.11
N TRP A 38 11.93 1.29 -2.70
CA TRP A 38 12.00 2.52 -3.50
C TRP A 38 11.89 3.78 -2.61
N ILE A 39 11.19 3.66 -1.49
CA ILE A 39 10.97 4.75 -0.53
C ILE A 39 12.19 4.99 0.37
N HIS A 40 12.90 3.92 0.76
CA HIS A 40 14.09 3.94 1.62
C HIS A 40 15.36 3.78 0.78
#